data_AF-A0A199VGU3-F1
#
_entry.id   AF-A0A199VGU3-F1
#
_cell.length_a   1.000
_cell.length_b   1.000
_cell.length_c   1.000
_cell.angle_alpha   90.00
_cell.angle_beta   90.00
_cell.angle_gamma   90.00
#
_symmetry.space_group_name_H-M   'P 1'
#
loop_
_entity.id
_entity.type
_entity.pdbx_description
1 polymer ?
#
loop_
_entity_poly.entity_id
_entity_poly.type
_entity_poly.pdbx_seq_one_letter_code
_entity_poly.pdbx_strand_id
1 'polypeptide(L)'
;MTNSYVRENINTSRKRMEVACLDMLQFHWWDYSNPGYLDALKHLTDLKEEGKIKTLALTNFDTEHLHIILENKIPIVSNQVQHSVVDMRPQQRMAELCQLTGVKLMTYGTVMGGLLSEKFLDTNLSIPFAGPPLNTPSLQKYKRMVDAWGGWSLFQNLLQTMKKVASKHGVAIPTVAVRYILDQSSVAGSMVGVRLGLAEHIKDTNAVFSLNLDEEDLNSITEASKKGRDLMKVIGDCGDEYRA
;
A
#
# COMPACT_ATOMS: atom_id res chain seq x y z
N MET A 1 18.15 -7.96 -18.50
CA MET A 1 16.95 -8.10 -19.36
C MET A 1 17.19 -7.36 -20.66
N THR A 2 16.69 -7.81 -21.83
CA THR A 2 16.99 -7.15 -23.11
C THR A 2 16.08 -5.94 -23.39
N ASN A 3 16.62 -4.95 -24.13
CA ASN A 3 15.84 -3.78 -24.57
C ASN A 3 14.61 -4.16 -25.41
N SER A 4 14.75 -5.13 -26.32
CA SER A 4 13.66 -5.57 -27.20
C SER A 4 12.47 -6.10 -26.40
N TYR A 5 12.74 -6.93 -25.39
CA TYR A 5 11.71 -7.50 -24.53
C TYR A 5 10.97 -6.42 -23.73
N VAL A 6 11.71 -5.50 -23.11
CA VAL A 6 11.12 -4.37 -22.37
C VAL A 6 10.24 -3.53 -23.29
N ARG A 7 10.77 -3.14 -24.46
CA ARG A 7 10.05 -2.30 -25.43
C ARG A 7 8.77 -2.95 -25.94
N GLU A 8 8.80 -4.24 -26.24
CA GLU A 8 7.63 -4.98 -26.72
C GLU A 8 6.50 -4.99 -25.69
N ASN A 9 6.83 -5.20 -24.41
CA ASN A 9 5.85 -5.17 -23.31
C ASN A 9 5.24 -3.77 -23.10
N ILE A 10 6.05 -2.72 -23.21
CA ILE A 10 5.56 -1.33 -23.13
C ILE A 10 4.66 -0.98 -24.33
N ASN A 11 5.04 -1.39 -25.54
CA ASN A 11 4.20 -1.20 -26.72
C ASN A 11 2.88 -1.97 -26.62
N THR A 12 2.90 -3.19 -26.09
CA THR A 12 1.69 -3.99 -25.84
C THR A 12 0.74 -3.28 -24.89
N SER A 13 1.27 -2.74 -23.78
CA SER A 13 0.47 -2.00 -22.79
C SER A 13 -0.15 -0.74 -23.39
N ARG A 14 0.67 0.07 -24.09
CA ARG A 14 0.22 1.28 -24.80
C ARG A 14 -0.88 0.98 -25.83
N LYS A 15 -0.72 -0.10 -26.60
CA LYS A 15 -1.71 -0.54 -27.58
C LYS A 15 -3.03 -0.94 -26.92
N ARG A 16 -2.99 -1.73 -25.83
CA ARG A 16 -4.20 -2.17 -25.11
C ARG A 16 -4.98 -1.02 -24.48
N MET A 17 -4.27 0.01 -24.02
CA MET A 17 -4.86 1.20 -23.42
C MET A 17 -5.22 2.27 -24.45
N GLU A 18 -4.86 2.08 -25.73
CA GLU A 18 -5.04 3.05 -26.81
C GLU A 18 -4.40 4.42 -26.52
N VAL A 19 -3.23 4.42 -25.88
CA VAL A 19 -2.49 5.65 -25.53
C VAL A 19 -1.13 5.72 -26.20
N ALA A 20 -0.73 6.93 -26.58
CA ALA A 20 0.60 7.18 -27.09
C ALA A 20 1.67 7.19 -25.99
N CYS A 21 1.32 7.47 -24.74
CA CYS A 21 2.26 7.52 -23.61
C CYS A 21 1.59 6.96 -22.36
N LEU A 22 2.33 6.19 -21.57
CA LEU A 22 1.88 5.79 -20.23
C LEU A 22 2.24 6.90 -19.24
N ASP A 23 1.26 7.44 -18.52
CA ASP A 23 1.52 8.47 -17.50
C ASP A 23 2.48 7.97 -16.43
N MET A 24 2.29 6.75 -15.96
CA MET A 24 3.17 6.10 -14.99
C MET A 24 3.32 4.62 -15.30
N LEU A 25 4.56 4.14 -15.35
CA LEU A 25 4.85 2.71 -15.33
C LEU A 25 5.36 2.32 -13.94
N GLN A 26 4.67 1.39 -13.29
CA GLN A 26 5.08 0.81 -12.02
C GLN A 26 5.75 -0.55 -12.27
N PHE A 27 7.07 -0.61 -12.05
CA PHE A 27 7.88 -1.78 -12.32
C PHE A 27 7.90 -2.73 -11.12
N HIS A 28 7.63 -4.00 -11.37
CA HIS A 28 7.62 -5.06 -10.37
C HIS A 28 8.72 -6.08 -10.66
N TRP A 29 9.40 -6.53 -9.60
CA TRP A 29 10.44 -7.55 -9.68
C TRP A 29 10.40 -8.44 -8.44
N TRP A 30 10.36 -9.76 -8.63
CA TRP A 30 10.19 -10.71 -7.52
C TRP A 30 11.50 -11.32 -7.01
N ASP A 31 12.54 -11.41 -7.85
CA ASP A 31 13.79 -12.12 -7.51
C ASP A 31 14.99 -11.18 -7.44
N TYR A 32 15.35 -10.74 -6.24
CA TYR A 32 16.48 -9.86 -6.01
C TYR A 32 17.85 -10.51 -6.16
N SER A 33 17.94 -11.85 -6.19
CA SER A 33 19.20 -12.52 -6.52
C SER A 33 19.62 -12.26 -7.97
N ASN A 34 18.66 -11.90 -8.83
CA ASN A 34 18.89 -11.53 -10.22
C ASN A 34 18.97 -10.00 -10.38
N PRO A 35 20.15 -9.41 -10.66
CA PRO A 35 20.31 -7.97 -10.83
C PRO A 35 19.71 -7.42 -12.13
N GLY A 36 19.11 -8.27 -12.96
CA GLY A 36 18.50 -7.90 -14.24
C GLY A 36 17.38 -6.86 -14.15
N TYR A 37 16.88 -6.56 -12.96
CA TYR A 37 15.99 -5.41 -12.72
C TYR A 37 16.64 -4.08 -13.06
N LEU A 38 17.96 -3.92 -12.83
CA LEU A 38 18.69 -2.69 -13.15
C LEU A 38 18.74 -2.47 -14.67
N ASP A 39 19.01 -3.52 -15.45
CA ASP A 39 18.99 -3.42 -16.92
C ASP A 39 17.59 -3.06 -17.43
N ALA A 40 16.56 -3.71 -16.87
CA ALA A 40 15.18 -3.46 -17.24
C ALA A 40 14.80 -1.99 -16.97
N LEU A 41 15.13 -1.48 -15.78
CA LEU A 41 14.86 -0.09 -15.40
C LEU A 41 15.65 0.93 -16.24
N LYS A 42 16.89 0.62 -16.64
CA LYS A 42 17.65 1.45 -17.58
C LYS A 42 16.95 1.53 -18.94
N HIS A 43 16.52 0.41 -19.49
CA HIS A 43 15.74 0.40 -20.73
C HIS A 43 14.39 1.11 -20.61
N LEU A 44 13.73 1.01 -19.45
CA LEU A 44 12.51 1.78 -19.18
C LEU A 44 12.81 3.29 -19.10
N THR A 45 14.00 3.67 -18.63
CA THR A 45 14.47 5.07 -18.64
C THR A 45 14.67 5.56 -20.07
N ASP A 46 15.25 4.74 -20.96
CA ASP A 46 15.35 5.08 -22.39
C ASP A 46 13.96 5.33 -23.00
N LEU A 47 12.98 4.46 -22.69
CA LEU A 47 11.61 4.59 -23.19
C LEU A 47 10.87 5.82 -22.61
N LYS A 48 11.27 6.27 -21.41
CA LYS A 48 10.80 7.52 -20.82
C LYS A 48 11.32 8.70 -21.62
N GLU A 49 12.60 8.72 -21.96
CA GLU A 49 13.21 9.78 -22.77
C GLU A 49 12.70 9.80 -24.23
N GLU A 50 12.29 8.65 -24.76
CA GLU A 50 11.55 8.54 -26.02
C GLU A 50 10.08 9.02 -25.95
N GLY A 51 9.60 9.44 -24.78
CA GLY A 51 8.23 9.92 -24.59
C GLY A 51 7.15 8.83 -24.57
N LYS A 52 7.53 7.55 -24.47
CA LYS A 52 6.58 6.42 -24.36
C LYS A 52 6.06 6.21 -22.94
N ILE A 53 6.82 6.69 -21.95
CA ILE A 53 6.48 6.68 -20.53
C ILE A 53 6.76 8.08 -19.98
N LYS A 54 5.86 8.63 -19.17
CA LYS A 54 6.05 9.96 -18.57
C LYS A 54 6.80 9.86 -17.23
N THR A 55 6.40 8.96 -16.33
CA THR A 55 7.11 8.71 -15.06
C THR A 55 7.37 7.23 -14.78
N LEU A 56 8.50 6.94 -14.14
CA LEU A 56 8.86 5.59 -13.69
C LEU A 56 8.65 5.47 -12.18
N ALA A 57 8.05 4.36 -11.79
CA ALA A 57 7.77 4.01 -10.40
C ALA A 57 8.07 2.53 -10.18
N LEU A 58 8.11 2.11 -8.92
CA LEU A 58 8.33 0.73 -8.49
C LEU A 58 7.08 0.19 -7.81
N THR A 59 6.98 -1.13 -7.70
CA THR A 59 5.98 -1.82 -6.88
C THR A 59 6.64 -2.92 -6.06
N ASN A 60 6.37 -2.92 -4.75
CA ASN A 60 6.88 -3.88 -3.77
C ASN A 60 8.40 -3.93 -3.68
N PHE A 61 9.10 -2.83 -3.98
CA PHE A 61 10.54 -2.78 -3.74
C PHE A 61 10.83 -2.54 -2.25
N ASP A 62 11.85 -3.22 -1.71
CA ASP A 62 12.30 -3.00 -0.33
C ASP A 62 13.17 -1.73 -0.26
N THR A 63 13.57 -1.33 0.95
CA THR A 63 14.33 -0.09 1.13
C THR A 63 15.72 -0.16 0.49
N GLU A 64 16.38 -1.32 0.59
CA GLU A 64 17.75 -1.51 0.09
C GLU A 64 17.81 -1.44 -1.43
N HIS A 65 16.91 -2.14 -2.12
CA HIS A 65 16.86 -2.17 -3.57
C HIS A 65 16.38 -0.84 -4.15
N LEU A 66 15.44 -0.14 -3.48
CA LEU A 66 15.11 1.23 -3.88
C LEU A 66 16.37 2.13 -3.80
N HIS A 67 17.16 2.01 -2.72
CA HIS A 67 18.39 2.79 -2.58
C HIS A 67 19.37 2.50 -3.73
N ILE A 68 19.66 1.22 -4.02
CA ILE A 68 20.55 0.79 -5.10
C ILE A 68 20.09 1.35 -6.47
N ILE A 69 18.79 1.32 -6.74
CA ILE A 69 18.21 1.85 -7.98
C ILE A 69 18.47 3.36 -8.12
N LEU A 70 18.31 4.11 -7.03
CA LEU A 70 18.52 5.56 -7.01
C LEU A 70 20.00 5.93 -7.12
N GLU A 71 20.90 5.14 -6.53
CA GLU A 71 22.36 5.30 -6.72
C GLU A 71 22.77 5.14 -8.19
N ASN A 72 22.08 4.26 -8.92
CA ASN A 72 22.22 4.07 -10.37
C ASN A 72 21.57 5.18 -11.22
N LYS A 73 21.10 6.27 -10.60
CA LYS A 73 20.51 7.46 -11.26
C LYS A 73 19.24 7.15 -12.08
N ILE A 74 18.54 6.07 -11.76
CA ILE A 74 17.26 5.75 -12.37
C ILE A 74 16.19 6.68 -11.75
N PRO A 75 15.42 7.44 -12.55
CA PRO A 75 14.55 8.51 -12.07
C PRO A 75 13.20 7.97 -11.56
N ILE A 76 13.23 7.23 -10.45
CA ILE A 76 12.03 6.70 -9.78
C ILE A 76 11.30 7.84 -9.05
N VAL A 77 10.00 7.99 -9.27
CA VAL A 77 9.17 9.00 -8.59
C VAL A 77 8.38 8.44 -7.41
N SER A 78 8.05 7.14 -7.45
CA SER A 78 7.31 6.50 -6.36
C SER A 78 7.57 5.01 -6.24
N ASN A 79 7.34 4.46 -5.05
CA ASN A 79 7.28 3.02 -4.79
C ASN A 79 5.90 2.65 -4.23
N GLN A 80 5.22 1.71 -4.88
CA GLN A 80 3.93 1.22 -4.48
C GLN A 80 4.07 0.08 -3.46
N VAL A 81 3.62 0.27 -2.22
CA VAL A 81 3.84 -0.68 -1.10
C VAL A 81 2.57 -0.95 -0.29
N GLN A 82 2.52 -2.10 0.39
CA GLN A 82 1.46 -2.40 1.36
C GLN A 82 1.61 -1.48 2.56
N HIS A 83 0.58 -0.72 2.90
CA HIS A 83 0.62 0.15 4.08
C HIS A 83 -0.77 0.35 4.66
N SER A 84 -0.92 0.01 5.94
CA SER A 84 -2.16 0.18 6.71
C SER A 84 -1.82 0.49 8.17
N VAL A 85 -2.84 0.77 8.98
CA VAL A 85 -2.65 0.98 10.43
C VAL A 85 -2.06 -0.26 11.13
N VAL A 86 -2.24 -1.45 10.56
CA VAL A 86 -1.62 -2.71 11.04
C VAL A 86 -0.21 -2.88 10.48
N ASP A 87 0.02 -2.47 9.22
CA ASP A 87 1.29 -2.62 8.53
C ASP A 87 2.01 -1.28 8.38
N MET A 88 2.77 -0.92 9.41
CA MET A 88 3.55 0.31 9.51
C MET A 88 5.01 0.14 9.08
N ARG A 89 5.40 -1.01 8.49
CA ARG A 89 6.77 -1.24 7.98
C ARG A 89 7.27 -0.11 7.04
N PRO A 90 6.43 0.43 6.12
CA PRO A 90 6.86 1.53 5.26
C PRO A 90 7.24 2.82 5.99
N GLN A 91 6.79 3.01 7.23
CA GLN A 91 7.14 4.19 8.05
C GLN A 91 8.44 4.03 8.84
N GLN A 92 9.13 2.89 8.68
CA GLN A 92 10.48 2.71 9.21
C GLN A 92 11.51 3.23 8.20
N ARG A 93 12.43 2.37 7.75
CA ARG A 93 13.56 2.75 6.87
C ARG A 93 13.12 3.35 5.53
N MET A 94 12.03 2.83 4.94
CA MET A 94 11.53 3.28 3.64
C MET A 94 11.10 4.76 3.63
N ALA A 95 10.37 5.21 4.65
CA ALA A 95 9.92 6.60 4.73
C ALA A 95 11.08 7.58 4.88
N GLU A 96 12.12 7.23 5.63
CA GLU A 96 13.35 8.02 5.75
C GLU A 96 14.05 8.18 4.39
N LEU A 97 14.24 7.07 3.66
CA LEU A 97 14.81 7.11 2.32
C LEU A 97 13.97 7.96 1.36
N CYS A 98 12.64 7.85 1.42
CA CYS A 98 11.72 8.65 0.61
C CYS A 98 11.85 10.15 0.91
N GLN A 99 12.00 10.53 2.18
CA GLN A 99 12.21 11.93 2.58
C GLN A 99 13.55 12.48 2.05
N LEU A 100 14.61 11.69 2.12
CA LEU A 100 15.95 12.08 1.64
C LEU A 100 16.04 12.21 0.12
N THR A 101 15.32 11.36 -0.61
CA THR A 101 15.47 11.23 -2.08
C THR A 101 14.36 11.90 -2.87
N GLY A 102 13.26 12.28 -2.22
CA GLY A 102 12.07 12.85 -2.86
C GLY A 102 11.12 11.82 -3.46
N VAL A 103 11.46 10.52 -3.44
CA VAL A 103 10.56 9.42 -3.83
C VAL A 103 9.33 9.43 -2.92
N LYS A 104 8.15 9.15 -3.49
CA LYS A 104 6.90 9.06 -2.72
C LYS A 104 6.38 7.62 -2.61
N LEU A 105 5.53 7.39 -1.62
CA LEU A 105 4.83 6.12 -1.46
C LEU A 105 3.42 6.20 -2.05
N MET A 106 3.07 5.19 -2.83
CA MET A 106 1.70 4.90 -3.23
C MET A 106 1.25 3.65 -2.46
N THR A 107 0.19 3.74 -1.67
CA THR A 107 -0.17 2.63 -0.78
C THR A 107 -1.27 1.77 -1.38
N TYR A 108 -1.20 0.46 -1.15
CA TYR A 108 -2.36 -0.43 -1.26
C TYR A 108 -2.58 -1.16 0.04
N GLY A 109 -3.73 -1.85 0.14
CA GLY A 109 -4.05 -2.63 1.34
C GLY A 109 -4.33 -1.77 2.55
N THR A 110 -4.50 -0.46 2.37
CA THR A 110 -4.76 0.52 3.42
C THR A 110 -6.03 0.22 4.21
N VAL A 111 -7.05 -0.32 3.55
CA VAL A 111 -8.29 -0.82 4.20
C VAL A 111 -8.27 -2.34 4.43
N MET A 112 -7.13 -2.99 4.23
CA MET A 112 -6.90 -4.43 4.50
C MET A 112 -7.93 -5.36 3.84
N GLY A 113 -8.24 -5.10 2.56
CA GLY A 113 -9.24 -5.89 1.82
C GLY A 113 -10.66 -5.78 2.37
N GLY A 114 -10.92 -4.76 3.19
CA GLY A 114 -12.19 -4.52 3.88
C GLY A 114 -12.19 -4.90 5.35
N LEU A 115 -11.11 -5.48 5.89
CA LEU A 115 -11.04 -5.83 7.33
C LEU A 115 -11.13 -4.58 8.22
N LEU A 116 -10.57 -3.45 7.79
CA LEU A 116 -10.70 -2.16 8.47
C LEU A 116 -12.05 -1.50 8.10
N SER A 117 -13.15 -2.12 8.53
CA SER A 117 -14.50 -1.58 8.36
C SER A 117 -15.46 -2.04 9.45
N GLU A 118 -16.58 -1.34 9.58
CA GLU A 118 -17.67 -1.64 10.51
C GLU A 118 -18.19 -3.07 10.35
N LYS A 119 -18.10 -3.62 9.14
CA LYS A 119 -18.52 -4.98 8.81
C LYS A 119 -17.80 -6.06 9.65
N PHE A 120 -16.59 -5.79 10.14
CA PHE A 120 -15.81 -6.72 10.97
C PHE A 120 -15.67 -6.27 12.43
N LEU A 121 -16.26 -5.14 12.81
CA LEU A 121 -16.25 -4.64 14.18
C LEU A 121 -17.06 -5.57 15.10
N ASP A 122 -16.50 -5.85 16.27
CA ASP A 122 -17.04 -6.72 17.32
C ASP A 122 -17.40 -8.13 16.83
N THR A 123 -16.74 -8.59 15.75
CA THR A 123 -16.92 -9.95 15.23
C THR A 123 -15.95 -10.91 15.89
N ASN A 124 -16.46 -12.10 16.23
CA ASN A 124 -15.64 -13.19 16.76
C ASN A 124 -15.52 -14.32 15.74
N LEU A 125 -14.34 -14.46 15.14
CA LEU A 125 -14.09 -15.50 14.13
C LEU A 125 -14.04 -16.92 14.70
N SER A 126 -13.94 -17.11 16.03
CA SER A 126 -14.00 -18.45 16.63
C SER A 126 -15.43 -19.01 16.70
N ILE A 127 -16.43 -18.15 16.57
CA ILE A 127 -17.84 -18.54 16.56
C ILE A 127 -18.27 -18.69 15.09
N PRO A 128 -18.61 -19.91 14.63
CA PRO A 128 -19.09 -20.11 13.27
C PRO A 128 -20.26 -19.18 12.95
N PHE A 129 -20.24 -18.55 11.77
CA PHE A 129 -21.28 -17.65 11.28
C PHE A 129 -21.50 -16.35 12.08
N ALA A 130 -20.71 -16.05 13.11
CA ALA A 130 -20.81 -14.80 13.89
C ALA A 130 -20.13 -13.59 13.24
N GLY A 131 -19.85 -13.66 11.94
CA GLY A 131 -19.23 -12.59 11.18
C GLY A 131 -19.17 -12.90 9.69
N PRO A 132 -18.81 -11.91 8.87
CA PRO A 132 -18.67 -12.11 7.44
C PRO A 132 -17.57 -13.12 7.10
N PRO A 133 -17.73 -13.91 6.03
CA PRO A 133 -16.73 -14.88 5.65
C PRO A 133 -15.45 -14.20 5.13
N LEU A 134 -14.30 -14.78 5.45
CA LEU A 134 -12.99 -14.41 4.89
C LEU A 134 -12.73 -15.18 3.59
N ASN A 135 -13.58 -14.98 2.59
CA ASN A 135 -13.65 -15.81 1.38
C ASN A 135 -12.93 -15.23 0.15
N THR A 136 -12.24 -14.10 0.27
CA THR A 136 -11.45 -13.55 -0.83
C THR A 136 -9.95 -13.74 -0.58
N PRO A 137 -9.13 -13.90 -1.62
CA PRO A 137 -7.67 -13.98 -1.47
C PRO A 137 -7.10 -12.77 -0.72
N SER A 138 -7.65 -11.58 -0.94
CA SER A 138 -7.27 -10.36 -0.22
C SER A 138 -7.58 -10.46 1.28
N LEU A 139 -8.81 -10.85 1.66
CA LEU A 139 -9.17 -10.99 3.08
C LEU A 139 -8.28 -12.03 3.78
N GLN A 140 -7.99 -13.15 3.13
CA GLN A 140 -7.10 -14.19 3.66
C GLN A 140 -5.66 -13.68 3.83
N LYS A 141 -5.14 -12.94 2.84
CA LYS A 141 -3.83 -12.28 2.94
C LYS A 141 -3.78 -11.32 4.13
N TYR A 142 -4.73 -10.40 4.25
CA TYR A 142 -4.70 -9.42 5.33
C TYR A 142 -5.00 -10.03 6.70
N LYS A 143 -5.74 -11.14 6.76
CA LYS A 143 -5.88 -11.92 8.00
C LYS A 143 -4.54 -12.48 8.47
N ARG A 144 -3.68 -12.96 7.57
CA ARG A 144 -2.30 -13.36 7.92
C ARG A 144 -1.48 -12.19 8.46
N MET A 145 -1.65 -10.98 7.92
CA MET A 145 -1.01 -9.78 8.48
C MET A 145 -1.52 -9.48 9.89
N VAL A 146 -2.84 -9.59 10.13
CA VAL A 146 -3.43 -9.45 11.48
C VAL A 146 -2.84 -10.48 12.45
N ASP A 147 -2.71 -11.73 12.02
CA ASP A 147 -2.15 -12.81 12.85
C ASP A 147 -0.67 -12.56 13.17
N ALA A 148 0.11 -12.14 12.18
CA ALA A 148 1.50 -11.72 12.36
C ALA A 148 1.64 -10.50 13.29
N TRP A 149 0.70 -9.57 13.24
CA TRP A 149 0.74 -8.35 14.07
C TRP A 149 0.34 -8.62 15.52
N GLY A 150 -0.75 -9.31 15.79
CA GLY A 150 -1.16 -9.60 17.18
C GLY A 150 -2.43 -10.42 17.35
N GLY A 151 -2.94 -10.98 16.26
CA GLY A 151 -4.16 -11.79 16.25
C GLY A 151 -5.45 -10.97 16.26
N TRP A 152 -6.56 -11.70 16.12
CA TRP A 152 -7.87 -11.09 15.89
C TRP A 152 -8.38 -10.26 17.07
N SER A 153 -8.14 -10.70 18.31
CA SER A 153 -8.59 -9.96 19.51
C SER A 153 -7.95 -8.57 19.60
N LEU A 154 -6.65 -8.46 19.30
CA LEU A 154 -5.97 -7.16 19.28
C LEU A 154 -6.49 -6.29 18.12
N PHE A 155 -6.77 -6.91 16.97
CA PHE A 155 -7.38 -6.23 15.83
C PHE A 155 -8.77 -5.68 16.14
N GLN A 156 -9.58 -6.37 16.96
CA GLN A 156 -10.87 -5.83 17.42
C GLN A 156 -10.69 -4.58 18.29
N ASN A 157 -9.70 -4.54 19.18
CA ASN A 157 -9.40 -3.33 19.97
C ASN A 157 -8.99 -2.15 19.06
N LEU A 158 -8.25 -2.42 17.98
CA LEU A 158 -7.92 -1.42 16.98
C LEU A 158 -9.19 -0.93 16.26
N LEU A 159 -10.05 -1.83 15.80
CA LEU A 159 -11.31 -1.46 15.14
C LEU A 159 -12.22 -0.63 16.05
N GLN A 160 -12.32 -0.95 17.34
CA GLN A 160 -13.07 -0.17 18.32
C GLN A 160 -12.47 1.23 18.50
N THR A 161 -11.15 1.35 18.52
CA THR A 161 -10.45 2.65 18.60
C THR A 161 -10.76 3.48 17.36
N MET A 162 -10.60 2.89 16.17
CA MET A 162 -10.93 3.55 14.91
C MET A 162 -12.41 3.90 14.80
N LYS A 163 -13.31 3.09 15.39
CA LYS A 163 -14.74 3.38 15.43
C LYS A 163 -15.05 4.62 16.24
N LYS A 164 -14.38 4.83 17.38
CA LYS A 164 -14.55 6.05 18.19
C LYS A 164 -14.16 7.29 17.40
N VAL A 165 -12.99 7.27 16.75
CA VAL A 165 -12.53 8.35 15.87
C VAL A 165 -13.49 8.57 14.70
N ALA A 166 -13.91 7.50 14.02
CA ALA A 166 -14.86 7.57 12.92
C ALA A 166 -16.20 8.21 13.35
N SER A 167 -16.67 7.86 14.55
CA SER A 167 -17.93 8.38 15.11
C SER A 167 -17.82 9.85 15.51
N LYS A 168 -16.68 10.28 16.06
CA LYS A 168 -16.37 11.70 16.35
C LYS A 168 -16.47 12.57 15.09
N HIS A 169 -16.02 12.07 13.95
CA HIS A 169 -16.01 12.79 12.68
C HIS A 169 -17.19 12.52 11.75
N GLY A 170 -18.12 11.64 12.14
CA GLY A 170 -19.28 11.28 11.32
C GLY A 170 -18.92 10.56 10.00
N VAL A 171 -17.80 9.83 9.98
CA VAL A 171 -17.31 9.07 8.81
C VAL A 171 -17.22 7.57 9.12
N ALA A 172 -16.87 6.76 8.12
CA ALA A 172 -16.66 5.33 8.30
C ALA A 172 -15.21 5.00 8.71
N ILE A 173 -14.99 3.85 9.35
CA ILE A 173 -13.65 3.34 9.71
C ILE A 173 -12.68 3.35 8.51
N PRO A 174 -13.07 2.90 7.29
CA PRO A 174 -12.18 2.95 6.13
C PRO A 174 -11.71 4.37 5.78
N THR A 175 -12.56 5.38 5.94
CA THR A 175 -12.21 6.79 5.67
C THR A 175 -11.14 7.28 6.65
N VAL A 176 -11.27 6.95 7.93
CA VAL A 176 -10.23 7.21 8.95
C VAL A 176 -8.93 6.49 8.62
N ALA A 177 -9.01 5.21 8.24
CA ALA A 177 -7.84 4.41 7.89
C ALA A 177 -7.05 5.03 6.72
N VAL A 178 -7.75 5.42 5.66
CA VAL A 178 -7.13 6.03 4.48
C VAL A 178 -6.54 7.40 4.83
N ARG A 179 -7.29 8.25 5.54
CA ARG A 179 -6.79 9.58 5.96
C ARG A 179 -5.54 9.47 6.82
N TYR A 180 -5.54 8.61 7.83
CA TYR A 180 -4.40 8.38 8.71
C TYR A 180 -3.12 7.99 7.94
N ILE A 181 -3.25 7.16 6.89
CA ILE A 181 -2.13 6.76 6.04
C ILE A 181 -1.72 7.87 5.07
N LEU A 182 -2.66 8.63 4.51
CA LEU A 182 -2.36 9.79 3.67
C LEU A 182 -1.67 10.92 4.44
N ASP A 183 -1.88 11.02 5.76
CA ASP A 183 -1.19 12.03 6.61
C ASP A 183 0.29 11.70 6.88
N GLN A 184 0.76 10.50 6.51
CA GLN A 184 2.17 10.17 6.63
C GLN A 184 2.99 10.92 5.58
N SER A 185 4.09 11.57 5.99
CA SER A 185 4.83 12.54 5.16
C SER A 185 5.38 11.99 3.84
N SER A 186 5.68 10.69 3.78
CA SER A 186 6.19 9.99 2.60
C SER A 186 5.09 9.54 1.63
N VAL A 187 3.82 9.53 2.04
CA VAL A 187 2.69 9.01 1.26
C VAL A 187 2.10 10.09 0.36
N ALA A 188 2.06 9.82 -0.95
CA ALA A 188 1.44 10.72 -1.94
C ALA A 188 0.03 10.27 -2.36
N GLY A 189 -0.32 9.01 -2.14
CA GLY A 189 -1.63 8.48 -2.51
C GLY A 189 -1.89 7.10 -1.94
N SER A 190 -3.17 6.77 -1.83
CA SER A 190 -3.66 5.48 -1.35
C SER A 190 -4.69 4.93 -2.34
N MET A 191 -4.49 3.69 -2.79
CA MET A 191 -5.43 3.00 -3.67
C MET A 191 -6.54 2.34 -2.85
N VAL A 192 -7.77 2.68 -3.19
CA VAL A 192 -8.98 2.08 -2.61
C VAL A 192 -9.61 1.18 -3.67
N GLY A 193 -9.71 -0.11 -3.36
CA GLY A 193 -10.35 -1.07 -4.26
C GLY A 193 -11.87 -0.93 -4.23
N VAL A 194 -12.48 -0.80 -5.40
CA VAL A 194 -13.94 -0.69 -5.59
C VAL A 194 -14.43 -1.77 -6.54
N ARG A 195 -15.71 -2.13 -6.43
CA ARG A 195 -16.42 -2.97 -7.40
C ARG A 195 -17.66 -2.24 -7.86
N LEU A 196 -17.64 -1.71 -9.08
CA LEU A 196 -18.76 -0.94 -9.63
C LEU A 196 -20.06 -1.76 -9.57
N GLY A 197 -21.14 -1.13 -9.10
CA GLY A 197 -22.45 -1.79 -8.91
C GLY A 197 -22.56 -2.69 -7.67
N LEU A 198 -21.48 -2.91 -6.90
CA LEU A 198 -21.52 -3.75 -5.69
C LEU A 198 -20.98 -3.00 -4.46
N ALA A 199 -19.85 -2.32 -4.60
CA ALA A 199 -19.08 -1.69 -3.54
C ALA A 199 -18.30 -0.50 -4.11
N GLU A 200 -19.00 0.61 -4.34
CA GLU A 200 -18.44 1.76 -5.05
C GLU A 200 -17.66 2.71 -4.13
N HIS A 201 -18.00 2.76 -2.84
CA HIS A 201 -17.31 3.56 -1.81
C HIS A 201 -17.09 5.04 -2.17
N ILE A 202 -17.85 5.61 -3.12
CA ILE A 202 -17.64 6.97 -3.65
C ILE A 202 -17.78 8.01 -2.53
N LYS A 203 -18.84 7.92 -1.73
CA LYS A 203 -19.08 8.85 -0.60
C LYS A 203 -17.95 8.79 0.42
N ASP A 204 -17.57 7.58 0.84
CA ASP A 204 -16.52 7.37 1.84
C ASP A 204 -15.15 7.85 1.36
N THR A 205 -14.85 7.63 0.07
CA THR A 205 -13.60 8.06 -0.57
C THR A 205 -13.54 9.58 -0.71
N ASN A 206 -14.66 10.23 -1.07
CA ASN A 206 -14.72 11.69 -1.13
C ASN A 206 -14.55 12.34 0.25
N ALA A 207 -15.10 11.72 1.31
CA ALA A 207 -14.99 12.23 2.68
C ALA A 207 -13.54 12.25 3.20
N VAL A 208 -12.64 11.41 2.66
CA VAL A 208 -11.21 11.38 3.03
C VAL A 208 -10.56 12.76 2.86
N PHE A 209 -10.89 13.49 1.80
CA PHE A 209 -10.26 14.78 1.49
C PHE A 209 -10.72 15.92 2.40
N SER A 210 -11.87 15.76 3.07
CA SER A 210 -12.40 16.76 4.01
C SER A 210 -12.15 16.39 5.48
N LEU A 211 -11.72 15.16 5.75
CA LEU A 211 -11.42 14.69 7.08
C LEU A 211 -10.08 15.26 7.56
N ASN A 212 -10.07 15.85 8.75
CA ASN A 212 -8.86 16.26 9.45
C ASN A 212 -8.82 15.51 10.79
N LEU A 213 -7.81 14.67 10.98
CA LEU A 213 -7.58 13.98 12.25
C LEU A 213 -6.82 14.91 13.19
N ASP A 214 -7.32 15.12 14.39
CA ASP A 214 -6.60 15.90 15.39
C ASP A 214 -5.56 15.04 16.14
N GLU A 215 -4.78 15.70 17.01
CA GLU A 215 -3.70 15.05 17.74
C GLU A 215 -4.20 13.90 18.63
N GLU A 216 -5.40 14.03 19.22
CA GLU A 216 -6.01 12.98 20.04
C GLU A 216 -6.35 11.76 19.17
N ASP A 217 -6.92 11.99 18.00
CA ASP A 217 -7.24 10.92 17.04
C ASP A 217 -5.97 10.18 16.62
N LEU A 218 -4.95 10.91 16.18
CA LEU A 218 -3.67 10.36 15.74
C LEU A 218 -2.98 9.56 16.85
N ASN A 219 -2.94 10.10 18.07
CA ASN A 219 -2.34 9.44 19.23
C ASN A 219 -3.09 8.17 19.58
N SER A 220 -4.43 8.19 19.60
CA SER A 220 -5.23 7.01 19.93
C SER A 220 -5.01 5.86 18.94
N ILE A 221 -4.96 6.17 17.63
CA ILE A 221 -4.70 5.19 16.58
C ILE A 221 -3.27 4.67 16.67
N THR A 222 -2.30 5.55 16.88
CA THR A 222 -0.89 5.20 17.03
C THR A 222 -0.67 4.24 18.20
N GLU A 223 -1.23 4.55 19.37
CA GLU A 223 -1.09 3.72 20.57
C GLU A 223 -1.83 2.38 20.43
N ALA A 224 -2.94 2.33 19.69
CA ALA A 224 -3.57 1.06 19.35
C ALA A 224 -2.70 0.22 18.38
N SER A 225 -2.09 0.86 17.37
CA SER A 225 -1.22 0.22 16.37
C SER A 225 0.07 -0.36 17.01
N LYS A 226 0.69 0.39 17.93
CA LYS A 226 1.94 -0.01 18.62
C LYS A 226 1.80 -1.22 19.55
N LYS A 227 0.58 -1.63 19.92
CA LYS A 227 0.36 -2.81 20.76
C LYS A 227 0.67 -4.13 20.05
N GLY A 228 0.69 -4.13 18.73
CA GLY A 228 1.09 -5.31 17.97
C GLY A 228 2.61 -5.45 17.89
N ARG A 229 3.04 -6.58 17.34
CA ARG A 229 4.44 -6.91 17.09
C ARG A 229 5.00 -6.02 15.99
N ASP A 230 6.31 -5.80 16.06
CA ASP A 230 7.08 -5.16 15.01
C ASP A 230 7.13 -6.06 13.77
N LEU A 231 6.30 -5.75 12.78
CA LEU A 231 6.19 -6.55 11.55
C LEU A 231 7.48 -6.53 10.72
N MET A 232 8.35 -5.52 10.88
CA MET A 232 9.66 -5.51 10.22
C MET A 232 10.50 -6.70 10.71
N LYS A 233 10.43 -7.03 12.01
CA LYS A 233 11.13 -8.19 12.58
C LYS A 233 10.45 -9.53 12.28
N VAL A 234 9.13 -9.51 12.08
CA VAL A 234 8.35 -10.75 11.86
C VAL A 234 8.34 -11.17 10.40
N ILE A 235 8.27 -10.21 9.46
CA ILE A 235 8.08 -10.46 8.04
C ILE A 235 9.29 -10.02 7.21
N GLY A 236 10.00 -8.98 7.65
CA GLY A 236 11.00 -8.28 6.84
C GLY A 236 10.47 -6.95 6.32
N ASP A 237 11.19 -6.36 5.37
CA ASP A 237 10.89 -5.05 4.81
C ASP A 237 9.71 -5.10 3.83
N CYS A 238 9.35 -3.94 3.28
CA CYS A 238 8.25 -3.76 2.36
C CYS A 238 8.41 -4.66 1.14
N GLY A 239 7.41 -5.51 0.89
CA GLY A 239 7.39 -6.42 -0.24
C GLY A 239 7.96 -7.82 0.05
N ASP A 240 8.62 -8.05 1.19
CA ASP A 240 9.11 -9.38 1.57
C ASP A 240 7.96 -10.40 1.71
N GLU A 241 6.74 -9.93 1.99
CA GLU A 241 5.54 -10.78 2.00
C GLU A 241 5.19 -11.44 0.64
N TYR A 242 5.86 -11.05 -0.45
CA TYR A 242 5.73 -11.65 -1.78
C TYR A 242 6.95 -12.46 -2.21
N ARG A 243 7.98 -12.55 -1.37
CA ARG A 243 9.27 -13.19 -1.67
C ARG A 243 9.58 -14.39 -0.79
N ALA A 244 8.68 -14.72 0.14
CA ALA A 244 8.73 -15.89 1.00
C ALA A 244 8.20 -17.17 0.32
#